data_AF-A0A225DX82-F1
#
_entry.id   AF-A0A225DX82-F1
#
_cell.length_a   1.000
_cell.length_b   1.000
_cell.length_c   1.000
_cell.angle_alpha   90.00
_cell.angle_beta   90.00
_cell.angle_gamma   90.00
#
_symmetry.space_group_name_H-M   'P 1'
#
loop_
_entity.id
_entity.type
_entity.pdbx_description
1 polymer ?
#
loop_
_entity_poly.entity_id
_entity_poly.type
_entity_poly.pdbx_seq_one_letter_code
_entity_poly.pdbx_strand_id
1 'polypeptide(L)' 'MSQDKRQKRDLHALNPDGMVLCNPRDKEAAHRAEVEGIATDDHSAVTCRNCLDLLYKLSKEKRNQ' A
#
# COMPACT_ATOMS: atom_id res chain seq x y z
N MET A 1 -13.56 27.25 -1.42
CA MET A 1 -12.48 26.24 -1.40
C MET A 1 -13.02 25.01 -0.69
N SER A 2 -13.51 24.04 -1.47
CA SER A 2 -14.24 22.89 -0.96
C SER A 2 -13.31 22.02 -0.12
N GLN A 3 -13.57 21.95 1.18
CA GLN A 3 -12.97 20.95 2.06
C GLN A 3 -13.51 19.60 1.61
N ASP A 4 -12.77 18.93 0.74
CA ASP A 4 -13.01 17.54 0.36
C ASP A 4 -12.90 16.71 1.65
N LYS A 5 -14.05 16.47 2.30
CA LYS A 5 -14.20 15.57 3.45
C LYS A 5 -14.00 14.10 3.02
N ARG A 6 -13.11 13.84 2.05
CA ARG A 6 -12.76 12.48 1.64
C ARG A 6 -12.22 11.82 2.89
N GLN A 7 -12.93 10.79 3.36
CA GLN A 7 -12.38 9.85 4.33
C GLN A 7 -10.95 9.57 3.88
N LYS A 8 -9.96 9.81 4.78
CA LYS A 8 -8.54 9.58 4.50
C LYS A 8 -8.43 8.29 3.71
N ARG A 9 -7.98 8.38 2.45
CA ARG A 9 -7.79 7.19 1.63
C ARG A 9 -6.80 6.29 2.35
N ASP A 10 -7.03 4.99 2.31
CA ASP A 10 -6.11 4.05 2.92
C ASP A 10 -4.71 4.22 2.33
N LEU A 11 -3.68 4.21 3.17
CA LEU A 11 -2.29 4.22 2.72
C LEU A 11 -1.87 2.78 2.40
N HIS A 12 -1.39 2.56 1.19
CA HIS A 12 -0.99 1.26 0.67
C HIS A 12 0.52 1.03 0.78
N ALA A 13 0.93 -0.23 0.89
CA ALA A 13 2.35 -0.59 0.81
C ALA A 13 2.80 -0.69 -0.66
N LEU A 14 4.01 -0.25 -0.96
CA LEU A 14 4.71 -0.58 -2.20
C LEU A 14 5.52 -1.86 -2.04
N ASN A 15 5.60 -2.64 -3.11
CA ASN A 15 6.55 -3.74 -3.22
C ASN A 15 7.91 -3.23 -3.78
N PRO A 16 8.97 -4.06 -3.82
CA PRO A 16 10.26 -3.66 -4.36
C PRO A 16 10.25 -3.19 -5.82
N ASP A 17 9.24 -3.61 -6.60
CA ASP A 17 9.05 -3.21 -8.00
C ASP A 17 8.28 -1.89 -8.15
N GLY A 18 7.95 -1.21 -7.05
CA GLY A 18 7.17 0.04 -7.06
C GLY A 18 5.67 -0.16 -7.31
N MET A 19 5.17 -1.39 -7.19
CA MET A 19 3.76 -1.73 -7.36
C MET A 19 3.02 -1.77 -6.03
N VAL A 20 1.71 -1.50 -6.05
CA VAL A 20 0.86 -1.63 -4.85
C VAL A 20 0.83 -3.09 -4.40
N LEU A 21 1.21 -3.35 -3.15
CA LEU A 21 1.37 -4.70 -2.61
C LEU A 21 0.11 -5.55 -2.72
N CYS A 22 -1.08 -4.97 -2.51
CA CYS A 22 -2.34 -5.69 -2.63
C CYS A 22 -2.83 -5.87 -4.08
N ASN A 23 -2.20 -5.21 -5.06
CA ASN A 23 -2.52 -5.36 -6.48
C ASN A 23 -1.26 -5.21 -7.36
N PRO A 24 -0.27 -6.12 -7.25
CA PRO A 24 1.07 -5.93 -7.80
C PRO A 24 1.14 -6.06 -9.33
N ARG A 25 0.05 -6.45 -9.99
CA ARG A 25 -0.02 -6.60 -11.47
C ARG A 25 -0.72 -5.44 -12.16
N ASP A 26 -1.35 -4.56 -11.39
CA ASP A 26 -2.15 -3.46 -11.90
C ASP A 26 -1.32 -2.17 -11.90
N LYS A 27 -0.84 -1.83 -13.10
CA LYS A 27 -0.04 -0.63 -13.32
C LYS A 27 -0.85 0.66 -13.14
N GLU A 28 -2.16 0.63 -13.42
CA GLU A 28 -3.04 1.78 -13.21
C GLU A 28 -3.28 2.02 -11.72
N ALA A 29 -3.37 0.95 -10.93
CA ALA A 29 -3.42 1.07 -9.48
C ALA A 29 -2.11 1.65 -8.92
N ALA A 30 -0.95 1.20 -9.40
CA ALA A 30 0.35 1.75 -9.01
C ALA A 30 0.47 3.24 -9.37
N HIS A 31 0.18 3.58 -10.62
CA HIS A 31 0.21 4.97 -11.09
C HIS A 31 -0.76 5.86 -10.32
N ARG A 32 -1.99 5.41 -10.07
CA ARG A 32 -2.95 6.16 -9.26
C ARG A 32 -2.46 6.35 -7.83
N ALA A 33 -1.84 5.32 -7.24
CA ALA A 33 -1.35 5.41 -5.87
C ALA A 33 -0.19 6.41 -5.73
N GLU A 34 0.67 6.47 -6.75
CA GLU A 34 1.73 7.48 -6.87
C GLU A 34 1.15 8.89 -7.04
N VAL A 35 0.28 9.11 -8.04
CA VAL A 35 -0.31 10.43 -8.34
C VAL A 35 -1.10 10.98 -7.16
N GLU A 36 -1.80 10.11 -6.43
CA GLU A 36 -2.65 10.51 -5.30
C GLU A 36 -1.91 10.50 -3.96
N GLY A 37 -0.63 10.07 -3.93
CA GLY A 37 0.17 9.99 -2.71
C GLY A 37 -0.41 9.03 -1.66
N ILE A 38 -1.04 7.94 -2.10
CA ILE A 38 -1.70 6.95 -1.24
C ILE A 38 -0.95 5.62 -1.18
N ALA A 39 0.32 5.59 -1.57
CA ALA A 39 1.21 4.46 -1.34
C ALA A 39 2.53 4.90 -0.69
N THR A 40 3.13 4.01 0.08
CA THR A 40 4.37 4.22 0.83
C THR A 40 5.22 2.94 0.87
N ASP A 41 6.52 3.13 0.94
CA ASP A 41 7.52 2.12 1.30
C ASP A 41 7.61 1.90 2.82
N ASP A 42 7.13 2.84 3.64
CA ASP A 42 7.05 2.70 5.10
C ASP A 42 5.88 1.80 5.51
N HIS A 43 6.19 0.52 5.74
CA HIS A 43 5.24 -0.48 6.20
C HIS A 43 4.51 -0.10 7.49
N SER A 44 5.07 0.76 8.35
CA SER A 44 4.44 1.17 9.61
C SER A 44 3.33 2.22 9.43
N ALA A 45 3.36 2.96 8.32
CA ALA A 45 2.36 3.98 7.98
C ALA A 45 1.16 3.40 7.22
N VAL A 46 1.26 2.17 6.71
CA VAL A 46 0.22 1.49 5.91
C VAL A 46 -1.06 1.31 6.72
N THR A 47 -2.19 1.73 6.16
CA THR A 47 -3.52 1.56 6.78
C THR A 47 -4.41 0.59 6.02
N CYS A 48 -4.08 0.25 4.78
CA CYS A 48 -4.81 -0.72 3.98
C CYS A 48 -4.71 -2.12 4.63
N ARG A 49 -5.85 -2.68 5.06
CA ARG A 49 -5.93 -4.00 5.73
C ARG A 49 -5.33 -5.13 4.89
N ASN A 50 -5.59 -5.15 3.59
CA ASN A 50 -5.03 -6.17 2.70
C ASN A 50 -3.50 -6.08 2.61
N CYS A 51 -2.95 -4.85 2.57
CA CYS A 51 -1.50 -4.66 2.58
C CYS A 51 -0.90 -5.11 3.92
N LEU A 52 -1.54 -4.77 5.05
CA LEU A 52 -1.10 -5.22 6.38
C LEU A 52 -1.07 -6.74 6.50
N ASP A 53 -2.11 -7.44 6.01
CA ASP A 53 -2.16 -8.90 6.04
C ASP A 53 -1.05 -9.54 5.19
N LEU A 54 -0.76 -8.97 4.01
CA LEU A 54 0.32 -9.43 3.15
C LEU A 54 1.70 -9.17 3.77
N LEU A 55 1.91 -7.99 4.35
CA LEU A 55 3.13 -7.66 5.09
C LEU A 55 3.35 -8.60 6.28
N TYR A 56 2.28 -8.92 7.02
CA TYR A 56 2.35 -9.87 8.12
C TYR A 56 2.77 -11.25 7.64
N LYS A 57 2.19 -11.75 6.54
CA LYS A 57 2.59 -13.04 5.92
C LYS A 57 4.06 -13.04 5.50
N LEU A 58 4.51 -12.01 4.77
CA LEU A 58 5.91 -11.87 4.34
C LEU A 58 6.86 -11.82 5.54
N SER A 59 6.49 -11.13 6.62
CA SER A 59 7.29 -11.07 7.85
C SER A 59 7.37 -12.43 8.56
N LYS A 60 6.31 -13.23 8.49
CA LYS A 60 6.26 -14.57 9.08
C LYS A 60 7.11 -15.54 8.27
N GLU A 61 7.02 -15.50 6.95
CA GLU A 61 7.86 -16.32 6.06
C GLU A 61 9.35 -16.03 6.25
N LYS A 62 9.74 -14.76 6.41
CA LYS A 62 11.13 -14.38 6.70
C LYS A 62 11.65 -14.89 8.04
N ARG A 63 10.79 -15.05 9.05
CA ARG A 63 11.17 -15.56 10.39
C ARG A 63 11.26 -17.09 10.45
N ASN A 64 10.66 -17.77 9.47
CA ASN A 64 10.59 -19.22 9.39
C ASN A 64 11.63 -19.81 8.41
N GLN A 65 12.51 -18.98 7.84
CA GLN A 65 13.69 -19.37 7.06
C GLN A 65 14.94 -19.24 7.94
#